data_AF-A0A0F2Q9H1-F1
#
_entry.id   AF-A0A0F2Q9H1-F1
#
_cell.length_a   1.000
_cell.length_b   1.000
_cell.length_c   1.000
_cell.angle_alpha   90.00
_cell.angle_beta   90.00
_cell.angle_gamma   90.00
#
_symmetry.space_group_name_H-M   'P 1'
#
loop_
_entity.id
_entity.type
_entity.pdbx_description
1 polymer ?
#
loop_
_entity_poly.entity_id
_entity_poly.type
_entity_poly.pdbx_seq_one_letter_code
_entity_poly.pdbx_strand_id
1 'polypeptide(L)'
;MIKQIEVGKKYWLVRTFGGKYYSHFIQNGYIAIGWNELSDLELIKQADRDSKIKNALYETAKKLLKNEKDQPGRIVNPIMRFVNEMNIGDIVVIPSENSKTIQFGVIKSDVKIVSDVINLDEGLDPLYKQRMVEWIAWREKDDVDLNIFKMLSSHYAISSADEYSESIDRTMYKLFTKDEKAFLIIDVNKEEELSGYEICILITKLLETVDVYNTITESSLDKNSVNMKVNLQSPGFIQLFGDIDTITAIYAVYILFIGGKITIKDIQYQFRGINDYVWEKILQYQDQKHKHYLEIKEQEFRHVMELLKVTFPKNQEVNSNQIED
;
A
#
# COMPACT_ATOMS: atom_id res chain seq x y z
N MET A 1 -5.65 6.01 -12.87
CA MET A 1 -6.28 4.67 -12.99
C MET A 1 -6.40 4.09 -11.59
N ILE A 2 -7.55 3.52 -11.24
CA ILE A 2 -7.75 2.86 -9.94
C ILE A 2 -6.93 1.58 -9.92
N LYS A 3 -6.11 1.38 -8.89
CA LYS A 3 -5.27 0.18 -8.79
C LYS A 3 -6.15 -1.02 -8.42
N GLN A 4 -6.10 -2.10 -9.19
CA GLN A 4 -6.67 -3.38 -8.78
C GLN A 4 -5.65 -4.19 -7.99
N ILE A 5 -6.05 -4.63 -6.80
CA ILE A 5 -5.33 -5.62 -5.99
C ILE A 5 -6.03 -6.96 -6.24
N GLU A 6 -5.31 -7.90 -6.84
CA GLU A 6 -5.86 -9.22 -7.17
C GLU A 6 -6.18 -10.02 -5.90
N VAL A 7 -7.24 -10.82 -5.98
CA VAL A 7 -7.63 -11.73 -4.90
C VAL A 7 -6.57 -12.83 -4.73
N GLY A 8 -6.27 -13.19 -3.50
CA GLY A 8 -5.34 -14.29 -3.19
C GLY A 8 -3.86 -13.93 -3.21
N LYS A 9 -3.51 -12.65 -3.40
CA LYS A 9 -2.13 -12.17 -3.15
C LYS A 9 -1.77 -12.35 -1.67
N LYS A 10 -0.54 -12.82 -1.43
CA LYS A 10 0.01 -12.93 -0.08
C LYS A 10 0.87 -11.74 0.27
N TYR A 11 1.05 -11.52 1.56
CA TYR A 11 1.80 -10.42 2.13
C TYR A 11 2.96 -10.99 2.93
N TRP A 12 4.13 -10.40 2.76
CA TRP A 12 5.37 -10.93 3.33
C TRP A 12 6.16 -9.83 4.03
N LEU A 13 6.53 -10.05 5.29
CA LEU A 13 7.59 -9.30 5.93
C LEU A 13 8.92 -9.97 5.59
N VAL A 14 9.84 -9.23 4.96
CA VAL A 14 11.20 -9.68 4.66
C VAL A 14 12.20 -8.81 5.42
N ARG A 15 13.02 -9.42 6.28
CA ARG A 15 14.03 -8.71 7.07
C ARG A 15 15.26 -8.40 6.25
N THR A 16 15.84 -7.24 6.51
CA THR A 16 17.01 -6.68 5.82
C THR A 16 18.30 -6.86 6.62
N PHE A 17 18.38 -7.91 7.44
CA PHE A 17 19.51 -8.19 8.34
C PHE A 17 19.82 -7.03 9.30
N GLY A 18 18.79 -6.60 10.05
CA GLY A 18 18.92 -5.46 10.97
C GLY A 18 18.99 -4.11 10.27
N GLY A 19 18.62 -4.02 8.99
CA GLY A 19 18.72 -2.80 8.19
C GLY A 19 19.90 -2.78 7.22
N LYS A 20 20.90 -3.64 7.41
CA LYS A 20 22.15 -3.68 6.65
C LYS A 20 21.95 -3.68 5.12
N TYR A 21 20.95 -4.39 4.61
CA TYR A 21 20.68 -4.48 3.16
C TYR A 21 19.50 -3.62 2.68
N TYR A 22 18.91 -2.80 3.55
CA TYR A 22 17.68 -2.06 3.23
C TYR A 22 17.86 -1.12 2.03
N SER A 23 18.86 -0.24 2.08
CA SER A 23 19.12 0.72 1.01
C SER A 23 19.46 0.03 -0.31
N HIS A 24 20.29 -1.02 -0.25
CA HIS A 24 20.68 -1.79 -1.43
C HIS A 24 19.50 -2.51 -2.10
N PHE A 25 18.57 -3.07 -1.33
CA PHE A 25 17.33 -3.68 -1.84
C PHE A 25 16.43 -2.65 -2.56
N ILE A 26 16.35 -1.44 -2.01
CA ILE A 26 15.54 -0.36 -2.58
C ILE A 26 16.14 0.13 -3.90
N GLN A 27 17.42 0.53 -3.86
CA GLN A 27 18.12 1.10 -5.01
C GLN A 27 18.17 0.15 -6.21
N ASN A 28 18.32 -1.15 -5.95
CA ASN A 28 18.44 -2.16 -7.00
C ASN A 28 17.11 -2.90 -7.30
N GLY A 29 16.01 -2.55 -6.63
CA GLY A 29 14.68 -3.10 -6.93
C GLY A 29 14.56 -4.60 -6.68
N TYR A 30 15.12 -5.12 -5.60
CA TYR A 30 15.03 -6.55 -5.28
C TYR A 30 14.94 -6.83 -3.77
N ILE A 31 14.57 -8.05 -3.43
CA ILE A 31 14.70 -8.63 -2.09
C ILE A 31 15.51 -9.93 -2.18
N ALA A 32 16.23 -10.25 -1.11
CA ALA A 32 17.03 -11.47 -1.06
C ALA A 32 17.03 -12.12 0.31
N ILE A 33 17.42 -13.40 0.32
CA ILE A 33 17.64 -14.18 1.54
C ILE A 33 19.03 -14.80 1.51
N GLY A 34 19.68 -14.84 2.68
CA GLY A 34 21.03 -15.35 2.85
C GLY A 34 21.13 -16.88 2.86
N TRP A 35 22.15 -17.40 3.55
CA TRP A 35 22.49 -18.83 3.56
C TRP A 35 22.76 -19.34 2.15
N ASN A 36 23.78 -18.79 1.52
CA ASN A 36 24.15 -19.08 0.13
C ASN A 36 24.53 -20.55 -0.08
N GLU A 37 24.91 -21.26 0.98
CA GLU A 37 25.15 -22.70 1.01
C GLU A 37 23.88 -23.50 0.71
N LEU A 38 22.71 -22.92 0.93
CA LEU A 38 21.39 -23.47 0.60
C LEU A 38 20.81 -22.73 -0.62
N SER A 39 21.39 -22.94 -1.80
CA SER A 39 20.99 -22.25 -3.05
C SER A 39 20.57 -23.17 -4.19
N ASP A 40 20.49 -24.49 -3.97
CA ASP A 40 19.91 -25.42 -4.92
C ASP A 40 18.38 -25.25 -4.94
N LEU A 41 17.89 -24.42 -5.87
CA LEU A 41 16.47 -24.10 -5.98
C LEU A 41 15.62 -25.33 -6.33
N GLU A 42 16.13 -26.26 -7.13
CA GLU A 42 15.38 -27.46 -7.51
C GLU A 42 15.19 -28.39 -6.31
N LEU A 43 16.25 -28.56 -5.51
CA LEU A 43 16.17 -29.31 -4.26
C LEU A 43 15.20 -28.64 -3.26
N ILE A 44 15.24 -27.31 -3.13
CA ILE A 44 14.34 -26.57 -2.23
C ILE A 44 12.87 -26.68 -2.68
N LYS A 45 12.59 -26.60 -3.99
CA LYS A 45 11.24 -26.78 -4.55
C LYS A 45 10.66 -28.16 -4.26
N GLN A 46 11.50 -29.19 -4.24
CA GLN A 46 11.06 -30.56 -3.96
C GLN A 46 10.79 -30.80 -2.47
N ALA A 47 11.36 -30.00 -1.57
CA ALA A 47 11.27 -30.19 -0.12
C ALA A 47 9.83 -30.10 0.45
N ASP A 48 8.89 -29.46 -0.25
CA ASP A 48 7.48 -29.45 0.17
C ASP A 48 6.78 -30.78 -0.08
N ARG A 49 7.29 -31.58 -1.03
CA ARG A 49 6.68 -32.83 -1.48
C ARG A 49 7.45 -34.07 -1.00
N ASP A 50 8.72 -33.90 -0.61
CA ASP A 50 9.58 -34.97 -0.12
C ASP A 50 10.20 -34.64 1.25
N SER A 51 9.76 -35.38 2.27
CA SER A 51 10.25 -35.23 3.65
C SER A 51 11.72 -35.60 3.81
N LYS A 52 12.28 -36.48 2.97
CA LYS A 52 13.71 -36.81 3.00
C LYS A 52 14.55 -35.64 2.53
N ILE A 53 14.13 -34.96 1.46
CA ILE A 53 14.80 -33.76 0.95
C ILE A 53 14.70 -32.63 1.98
N LYS A 54 13.52 -32.44 2.57
CA LYS A 54 13.34 -31.49 3.67
C LYS A 54 14.28 -31.78 4.83
N ASN A 55 14.38 -33.03 5.28
CA ASN A 55 15.31 -33.40 6.35
C ASN A 55 16.77 -33.17 5.96
N ALA A 56 17.16 -33.42 4.71
CA ALA A 56 18.51 -33.13 4.22
C ALA A 56 18.85 -31.63 4.29
N LEU A 57 17.91 -30.74 3.95
CA LEU A 57 18.09 -29.29 4.12
C LEU A 57 18.32 -28.92 5.60
N TYR A 58 17.56 -29.51 6.51
CA TYR A 58 17.72 -29.31 7.95
C TYR A 58 19.07 -29.80 8.48
N GLU A 59 19.52 -30.97 8.02
CA GLU A 59 20.84 -31.50 8.40
C GLU A 59 21.98 -30.63 7.85
N THR A 60 21.86 -30.11 6.62
CA THR A 60 22.83 -29.15 6.08
C THR A 60 22.85 -27.87 6.90
N ALA A 61 21.68 -27.30 7.22
CA ALA A 61 21.59 -26.12 8.08
C ALA A 61 22.21 -26.37 9.47
N LYS A 62 21.97 -27.55 10.06
CA LYS A 62 22.54 -27.94 11.35
C LYS A 62 24.07 -28.02 11.33
N LYS A 63 24.67 -28.49 10.22
CA LYS A 63 26.13 -28.53 10.05
C LYS A 63 26.76 -27.14 9.90
N LEU A 64 26.04 -26.18 9.32
CA LEU A 64 26.50 -24.80 9.16
C LEU A 64 26.39 -24.00 10.46
N LEU A 65 25.45 -24.38 11.33
CA LEU A 65 25.30 -23.80 12.66
C LEU A 65 26.42 -24.29 13.59
N LYS A 66 27.15 -23.35 14.19
CA LYS A 66 28.26 -23.65 15.12
C LYS A 66 27.79 -23.98 16.54
N ASN A 67 26.52 -23.72 16.87
CA ASN A 67 25.96 -23.88 18.21
C ASN A 67 24.69 -24.75 18.17
N GLU A 68 24.61 -25.78 19.01
CA GLU A 68 23.47 -26.70 19.08
C GLU A 68 22.15 -26.03 19.51
N LYS A 69 22.22 -24.84 20.12
CA LYS A 69 21.03 -24.04 20.48
C LYS A 69 20.37 -23.37 19.27
N ASP A 70 21.08 -23.26 18.16
CA ASP A 70 20.54 -22.64 16.96
C ASP A 70 19.57 -23.59 16.26
N GLN A 71 18.36 -23.09 15.99
CA GLN A 71 17.29 -23.90 15.44
C GLN A 71 17.40 -23.92 13.90
N PRO A 72 17.76 -25.05 13.25
CA PRO A 72 17.89 -25.12 11.79
C PRO A 72 16.60 -24.73 11.07
N GLY A 73 15.43 -24.92 11.70
CA GLY A 73 14.14 -24.47 11.17
C GLY A 73 14.03 -22.95 11.00
N ARG A 74 14.79 -22.14 11.76
CA ARG A 74 14.86 -20.68 11.58
C ARG A 74 15.61 -20.28 10.30
N ILE A 75 16.36 -21.21 9.71
CA ILE A 75 17.05 -21.03 8.43
C ILE A 75 16.22 -21.63 7.31
N VAL A 76 15.85 -22.91 7.44
CA VAL A 76 15.23 -23.66 6.36
C VAL A 76 13.82 -23.15 6.04
N ASN A 77 12.99 -22.86 7.06
CA ASN A 77 11.61 -22.44 6.80
C ASN A 77 11.51 -21.10 6.05
N PRO A 78 12.27 -20.04 6.42
CA PRO A 78 12.29 -18.83 5.60
C PRO A 78 12.77 -19.06 4.17
N ILE A 79 13.77 -19.92 3.94
CA ILE A 79 14.24 -20.24 2.58
C ILE A 79 13.15 -20.95 1.78
N MET A 80 12.47 -21.94 2.38
CA MET A 80 11.36 -22.63 1.73
C MET A 80 10.22 -21.65 1.40
N ARG A 81 9.86 -20.75 2.31
CA ARG A 81 8.88 -19.67 2.03
C ARG A 81 9.31 -18.81 0.85
N PHE A 82 10.56 -18.35 0.86
CA PHE A 82 11.10 -17.50 -0.20
C PHE A 82 11.06 -18.17 -1.58
N VAL A 83 11.33 -19.48 -1.65
CA VAL A 83 11.43 -20.19 -2.93
C VAL A 83 10.07 -20.72 -3.38
N ASN A 84 9.27 -21.29 -2.47
CA ASN A 84 8.08 -22.08 -2.83
C ASN A 84 6.75 -21.36 -2.58
N GLU A 85 6.70 -20.43 -1.61
CA GLU A 85 5.43 -19.81 -1.19
C GLU A 85 5.23 -18.40 -1.75
N MET A 86 6.30 -17.65 -1.95
CA MET A 86 6.27 -16.28 -2.50
C MET A 86 6.14 -16.30 -4.03
N ASN A 87 5.19 -15.54 -4.57
CA ASN A 87 4.86 -15.52 -5.99
C ASN A 87 4.88 -14.11 -6.59
N ILE A 88 4.92 -14.03 -7.93
CA ILE A 88 4.76 -12.77 -8.65
C ILE A 88 3.42 -12.12 -8.32
N GLY A 89 3.47 -10.84 -7.97
CA GLY A 89 2.32 -10.04 -7.56
C GLY A 89 2.03 -10.08 -6.06
N ASP A 90 2.70 -10.93 -5.27
CA ASP A 90 2.63 -10.84 -3.80
C ASP A 90 3.23 -9.51 -3.32
N ILE A 91 2.77 -9.08 -2.16
CA ILE A 91 3.21 -7.84 -1.52
C ILE A 91 4.35 -8.15 -0.55
N VAL A 92 5.40 -7.34 -0.60
CA VAL A 92 6.52 -7.42 0.33
C VAL A 92 6.68 -6.12 1.11
N VAL A 93 6.97 -6.27 2.40
CA VAL A 93 7.30 -5.20 3.32
C VAL A 93 8.71 -5.43 3.86
N ILE A 94 9.58 -4.42 3.77
CA ILE A 94 10.92 -4.47 4.34
C ILE A 94 11.13 -3.31 5.32
N PRO A 95 11.68 -3.57 6.53
CA PRO A 95 12.07 -2.50 7.45
C PRO A 95 13.53 -2.10 7.28
N SER A 96 13.85 -0.84 7.56
CA SER A 96 15.22 -0.37 7.72
C SER A 96 15.77 -0.68 9.12
N GLU A 97 16.96 -0.17 9.41
CA GLU A 97 17.57 -0.30 10.74
C GLU A 97 16.64 0.29 11.80
N ASN A 98 16.46 -0.44 12.91
CA ASN A 98 15.52 -0.12 13.99
C ASN A 98 14.06 0.10 13.53
N SER A 99 13.75 -0.33 12.30
CA SER A 99 12.49 -0.08 11.61
C SER A 99 12.13 1.41 11.55
N LYS A 100 13.13 2.31 11.45
CA LYS A 100 12.91 3.76 11.31
C LYS A 100 12.04 4.09 10.09
N THR A 101 12.23 3.34 9.02
CA THR A 101 11.50 3.43 7.77
C THR A 101 11.06 2.04 7.32
N ILE A 102 9.93 1.98 6.64
CA ILE A 102 9.30 0.75 6.16
C ILE A 102 8.94 0.95 4.70
N GLN A 103 9.42 0.04 3.85
CA GLN A 103 9.17 0.04 2.41
C GLN A 103 8.16 -1.03 2.04
N PHE A 104 7.30 -0.72 1.08
CA PHE A 104 6.25 -1.59 0.56
C PHE A 104 6.42 -1.77 -0.95
N GLY A 105 6.36 -3.00 -1.42
CA GLY A 105 6.59 -3.31 -2.84
C GLY A 105 5.80 -4.53 -3.31
N VAL A 106 5.83 -4.75 -4.63
CA VAL A 106 5.18 -5.87 -5.30
C VAL A 106 6.26 -6.74 -5.96
N ILE A 107 6.23 -8.04 -5.72
CA ILE A 107 7.17 -8.99 -6.35
C ILE A 107 6.92 -9.07 -7.85
N LYS A 108 7.99 -8.94 -8.65
CA LYS A 108 7.94 -8.92 -10.12
C LYS A 108 8.65 -10.09 -10.79
N SER A 109 9.32 -10.95 -10.05
CA SER A 109 9.95 -12.13 -10.62
C SER A 109 9.87 -13.35 -9.70
N ASP A 110 10.00 -14.51 -10.33
CA ASP A 110 10.42 -15.72 -9.63
C ASP A 110 11.80 -15.53 -9.01
N VAL A 111 12.11 -16.40 -8.05
CA VAL A 111 13.43 -16.47 -7.42
C VAL A 111 14.47 -16.91 -8.45
N LYS A 112 15.61 -16.21 -8.47
CA LYS A 112 16.77 -16.54 -9.29
C LYS A 112 18.04 -16.58 -8.43
N ILE A 113 19.01 -17.37 -8.88
CA ILE A 113 20.37 -17.35 -8.36
C ILE A 113 21.16 -16.32 -9.17
N VAL A 114 21.65 -15.27 -8.51
CA VAL A 114 22.49 -14.23 -9.09
C VAL A 114 23.90 -14.39 -8.52
N SER A 115 24.84 -14.85 -9.34
CA SER A 115 26.23 -15.10 -8.93
C SER A 115 27.11 -13.84 -8.99
N ASP A 116 26.80 -12.93 -9.90
CA ASP A 116 27.55 -11.68 -10.10
C ASP A 116 26.82 -10.53 -9.41
N VAL A 117 26.94 -10.46 -8.08
CA VAL A 117 26.43 -9.30 -7.33
C VAL A 117 27.44 -8.16 -7.46
N ILE A 118 27.33 -7.42 -8.57
CA ILE A 118 28.16 -6.26 -8.87
C ILE A 118 27.67 -5.08 -8.02
N ASN A 119 28.59 -4.25 -7.49
CA ASN A 119 28.31 -3.03 -6.71
C ASN A 119 27.73 -3.25 -5.29
N LEU A 120 28.25 -4.22 -4.54
CA LEU A 120 27.98 -4.29 -3.11
C LEU A 120 28.73 -3.18 -2.36
N ASP A 121 28.04 -2.49 -1.45
CA ASP A 121 28.68 -1.57 -0.51
C ASP A 121 29.71 -2.32 0.37
N GLU A 122 30.72 -1.60 0.85
CA GLU A 122 31.74 -2.18 1.72
C GLU A 122 31.10 -2.84 2.95
N GLY A 123 31.46 -4.12 3.17
CA GLY A 123 30.97 -4.90 4.29
C GLY A 123 29.66 -5.66 4.04
N LEU A 124 29.06 -5.58 2.85
CA LEU A 124 27.95 -6.46 2.46
C LEU A 124 28.47 -7.78 1.87
N ASP A 125 27.87 -8.89 2.29
CA ASP A 125 28.10 -10.19 1.68
C ASP A 125 27.11 -10.38 0.53
N PRO A 126 27.50 -11.02 -0.58
CA PRO A 126 26.57 -11.25 -1.68
C PRO A 126 25.40 -12.14 -1.23
N LEU A 127 24.19 -11.83 -1.68
CA LEU A 127 23.00 -12.64 -1.45
C LEU A 127 22.52 -13.20 -2.78
N TYR A 128 22.67 -14.51 -2.99
CA TYR A 128 22.47 -15.08 -4.33
C TYR A 128 21.00 -15.31 -4.69
N LYS A 129 20.15 -15.64 -3.71
CA LYS A 129 18.72 -15.90 -3.94
C LYS A 129 17.96 -14.58 -3.95
N GLN A 130 17.59 -14.10 -5.14
CA GLN A 130 16.96 -12.79 -5.32
C GLN A 130 15.60 -12.89 -6.01
N ARG A 131 14.71 -11.95 -5.68
CA ARG A 131 13.45 -11.68 -6.38
C ARG A 131 13.35 -10.19 -6.67
N MET A 132 13.00 -9.83 -7.90
CA MET A 132 12.79 -8.42 -8.27
C MET A 132 11.50 -7.90 -7.64
N VAL A 133 11.52 -6.62 -7.26
CA VAL A 133 10.43 -5.92 -6.57
C VAL A 133 10.25 -4.55 -7.18
N GLU A 134 9.01 -4.18 -7.46
CA GLU A 134 8.63 -2.80 -7.73
C GLU A 134 8.21 -2.15 -6.41
N TRP A 135 8.97 -1.15 -5.96
CA TRP A 135 8.68 -0.41 -4.74
C TRP A 135 7.59 0.62 -4.98
N ILE A 136 6.55 0.61 -4.15
CA ILE A 136 5.32 1.39 -4.36
C ILE A 136 5.20 2.54 -3.36
N ALA A 137 5.56 2.30 -2.10
CA ALA A 137 5.40 3.27 -1.04
C ALA A 137 6.44 3.04 0.07
N TRP A 138 6.66 4.06 0.89
CA TRP A 138 7.43 3.99 2.11
C TRP A 138 6.78 4.83 3.21
N ARG A 139 7.03 4.49 4.47
CA ARG A 139 6.59 5.27 5.63
C ARG A 139 7.65 5.28 6.71
N GLU A 140 7.71 6.38 7.45
CA GLU A 140 8.42 6.43 8.71
C GLU A 140 7.67 5.64 9.78
N LYS A 141 8.44 5.19 10.78
CA LYS A 141 7.93 4.41 11.90
C LYS A 141 6.81 5.12 12.66
N ASP A 142 6.91 6.43 12.77
CA ASP A 142 5.97 7.23 13.56
C ASP A 142 4.66 7.47 12.80
N ASP A 143 4.67 7.26 11.47
CA ASP A 143 3.51 7.44 10.58
C ASP A 143 2.82 6.13 10.19
N VAL A 144 3.33 4.97 10.63
CA VAL A 144 2.71 3.68 10.30
C VAL A 144 1.62 3.28 11.28
N ASP A 145 0.57 2.71 10.71
CA ASP A 145 -0.54 2.09 11.43
C ASP A 145 -0.02 1.10 12.49
N LEU A 146 -0.62 1.12 13.69
CA LEU A 146 -0.23 0.26 14.81
C LEU A 146 -0.18 -1.23 14.43
N ASN A 147 -1.03 -1.68 13.50
CA ASN A 147 -1.02 -3.07 13.05
C ASN A 147 0.24 -3.39 12.22
N ILE A 148 0.71 -2.45 11.39
CA ILE A 148 2.00 -2.58 10.69
C ILE A 148 3.14 -2.62 11.71
N PHE A 149 3.08 -1.82 12.77
CA PHE A 149 4.10 -1.88 13.83
C PHE A 149 4.11 -3.24 14.55
N LYS A 150 2.93 -3.82 14.86
CA LYS A 150 2.84 -5.18 15.45
C LYS A 150 3.46 -6.25 14.55
N MET A 151 3.27 -6.16 13.23
CA MET A 151 3.88 -7.07 12.27
C MET A 151 5.42 -7.13 12.42
N LEU A 152 6.05 -5.99 12.71
CA LEU A 152 7.50 -5.87 12.90
C LEU A 152 8.02 -6.53 14.17
N SER A 153 7.19 -7.18 14.99
CA SER A 153 7.65 -7.96 16.14
C SER A 153 8.24 -9.33 15.77
N SER A 154 7.98 -9.85 14.56
CA SER A 154 8.46 -11.19 14.16
C SER A 154 9.99 -11.24 14.00
N HIS A 155 10.64 -12.19 14.66
CA HIS A 155 12.10 -12.38 14.57
C HIS A 155 12.57 -13.27 13.41
N TYR A 156 11.65 -13.83 12.60
CA TYR A 156 12.04 -14.63 11.44
C TYR A 156 12.46 -13.74 10.26
N ALA A 157 13.40 -14.23 9.46
CA ALA A 157 13.85 -13.53 8.25
C ALA A 157 12.69 -13.28 7.26
N ILE A 158 11.74 -14.22 7.16
CA ILE A 158 10.54 -14.11 6.35
C ILE A 158 9.32 -14.58 7.14
N SER A 159 8.30 -13.73 7.20
CA SER A 159 7.03 -14.02 7.88
C SER A 159 5.85 -13.68 6.97
N SER A 160 4.77 -14.46 7.06
CA SER A 160 3.49 -14.01 6.49
C SER A 160 3.03 -12.76 7.22
N ALA A 161 2.48 -11.83 6.45
CA ALA A 161 1.89 -10.58 6.89
C ALA A 161 0.42 -10.47 6.44
N ASP A 162 -0.23 -11.59 6.09
CA ASP A 162 -1.58 -11.62 5.52
C ASP A 162 -2.62 -11.00 6.48
N GLU A 163 -2.44 -11.20 7.78
CA GLU A 163 -3.25 -10.59 8.85
C GLU A 163 -3.24 -9.05 8.79
N TYR A 164 -2.18 -8.47 8.24
CA TYR A 164 -1.97 -7.01 8.15
C TYR A 164 -2.29 -6.45 6.75
N SER A 165 -2.83 -7.28 5.85
CA SER A 165 -3.09 -6.93 4.46
C SER A 165 -3.90 -5.65 4.28
N GLU A 166 -4.94 -5.44 5.08
CA GLU A 166 -5.77 -4.22 4.99
C GLU A 166 -4.98 -2.95 5.35
N SER A 167 -4.19 -2.98 6.41
CA SER A 167 -3.34 -1.84 6.77
C SER A 167 -2.25 -1.60 5.72
N ILE A 168 -1.67 -2.67 5.17
CA ILE A 168 -0.66 -2.57 4.10
C ILE A 168 -1.27 -1.96 2.83
N ASP A 169 -2.45 -2.43 2.39
CA ASP A 169 -3.12 -1.94 1.19
C ASP A 169 -3.43 -0.44 1.29
N ARG A 170 -3.96 0.00 2.44
CA ARG A 170 -4.24 1.41 2.73
C ARG A 170 -2.98 2.28 2.76
N THR A 171 -1.85 1.74 3.23
CA THR A 171 -0.57 2.46 3.20
C THR A 171 -0.04 2.57 1.78
N MET A 172 -0.14 1.51 0.99
CA MET A 172 0.32 1.49 -0.38
C MET A 172 -0.52 2.39 -1.27
N TYR A 173 -1.85 2.23 -1.25
CA TYR A 173 -2.77 2.85 -2.21
C TYR A 173 -3.85 3.68 -1.51
N LYS A 174 -4.07 4.88 -2.02
CA LYS A 174 -5.12 5.77 -1.54
C LYS A 174 -6.47 5.54 -2.23
N LEU A 175 -6.48 4.98 -3.44
CA LEU A 175 -7.67 4.54 -4.16
C LEU A 175 -7.38 3.23 -4.90
N PHE A 176 -8.09 2.16 -4.55
CA PHE A 176 -7.88 0.82 -5.11
C PHE A 176 -9.16 -0.02 -5.12
N THR A 177 -9.16 -1.11 -5.89
CA THR A 177 -10.19 -2.15 -5.84
C THR A 177 -9.61 -3.46 -5.32
N LYS A 178 -10.40 -4.17 -4.51
CA LYS A 178 -10.09 -5.50 -3.97
C LYS A 178 -11.40 -6.21 -3.66
N ASP A 179 -11.48 -7.51 -3.95
CA ASP A 179 -12.68 -8.32 -3.67
C ASP A 179 -13.99 -7.66 -4.17
N GLU A 180 -14.01 -7.21 -5.43
CA GLU A 180 -15.14 -6.53 -6.09
C GLU A 180 -15.61 -5.21 -5.46
N LYS A 181 -14.87 -4.70 -4.48
CA LYS A 181 -15.14 -3.42 -3.81
C LYS A 181 -14.07 -2.40 -4.14
N ALA A 182 -14.45 -1.13 -4.14
CA ALA A 182 -13.51 -0.03 -4.17
C ALA A 182 -13.25 0.49 -2.75
N PHE A 183 -12.05 1.00 -2.54
CA PHE A 183 -11.57 1.55 -1.28
C PHE A 183 -10.95 2.91 -1.55
N LEU A 184 -11.38 3.92 -0.79
CA LEU A 184 -10.89 5.29 -0.87
C LEU A 184 -10.41 5.73 0.52
N ILE A 185 -9.14 6.10 0.59
CA ILE A 185 -8.45 6.52 1.82
C ILE A 185 -8.28 8.03 1.79
N ILE A 186 -8.79 8.67 2.82
CA ILE A 186 -8.80 10.12 2.99
C ILE A 186 -8.01 10.42 4.26
N ASP A 187 -6.90 11.14 4.12
CA ASP A 187 -6.07 11.50 5.27
C ASP A 187 -6.60 12.78 5.91
N VAL A 188 -6.65 12.80 7.24
CA VAL A 188 -7.05 13.93 8.06
C VAL A 188 -5.79 14.42 8.78
N ASN A 189 -5.16 15.47 8.26
CA ASN A 189 -3.84 15.94 8.73
C ASN A 189 -3.94 17.09 9.74
N LYS A 190 -5.07 17.23 10.43
CA LYS A 190 -5.16 18.17 11.55
C LYS A 190 -4.24 17.64 12.66
N GLU A 191 -3.44 18.52 13.25
CA GLU A 191 -2.55 18.17 14.38
C GLU A 191 -3.22 18.45 15.73
N GLU A 192 -4.19 19.37 15.73
CA GLU A 192 -5.01 19.69 16.89
C GLU A 192 -6.11 18.64 17.10
N GLU A 193 -6.70 18.63 18.30
CA GLU A 193 -7.84 17.76 18.61
C GLU A 193 -9.02 18.04 17.66
N LEU A 194 -9.62 16.95 17.16
CA LEU A 194 -10.83 16.98 16.35
C LEU A 194 -12.04 16.87 17.27
N SER A 195 -12.91 17.87 17.25
CA SER A 195 -14.20 17.76 17.92
C SER A 195 -15.07 16.69 17.24
N GLY A 196 -15.91 16.01 18.02
CA GLY A 196 -16.86 15.03 17.46
C GLY A 196 -17.80 15.65 16.41
N TYR A 197 -18.10 16.95 16.54
CA TYR A 197 -18.92 17.68 15.57
C TYR A 197 -18.23 17.85 14.22
N GLU A 198 -16.93 18.21 14.21
CA GLU A 198 -16.14 18.31 12.99
C GLU A 198 -16.07 16.98 12.23
N ILE A 199 -15.92 15.87 12.95
CA ILE A 199 -15.92 14.52 12.37
C ILE A 199 -17.29 14.20 11.74
N CYS A 200 -18.38 14.47 12.46
CA CYS A 200 -19.73 14.26 11.93
C CYS A 200 -20.00 15.08 10.66
N ILE A 201 -19.56 16.34 10.64
CA ILE A 201 -19.65 17.19 9.44
C ILE A 201 -18.86 16.57 8.30
N LEU A 202 -17.60 16.19 8.53
CA LEU A 202 -16.75 15.58 7.51
C LEU A 202 -17.41 14.35 6.89
N ILE A 203 -17.86 13.42 7.73
CA ILE A 203 -18.56 12.20 7.31
C ILE A 203 -19.80 12.56 6.48
N THR A 204 -20.60 13.51 6.95
CA THR A 204 -21.82 13.94 6.24
C THR A 204 -21.47 14.52 4.87
N LYS A 205 -20.47 15.41 4.79
CA LYS A 205 -20.05 16.03 3.53
C LYS A 205 -19.44 15.05 2.55
N LEU A 206 -18.72 14.03 3.04
CA LEU A 206 -18.24 12.92 2.21
C LEU A 206 -19.40 12.14 1.60
N LEU A 207 -20.43 11.79 2.38
CA LEU A 207 -21.58 11.04 1.88
C LEU A 207 -22.50 11.87 0.97
N GLU A 208 -22.64 13.18 1.21
CA GLU A 208 -23.39 14.10 0.35
C GLU A 208 -22.81 14.20 -1.07
N THR A 209 -21.54 13.83 -1.28
CA THR A 209 -20.96 13.80 -2.64
C THR A 209 -21.67 12.82 -3.57
N VAL A 210 -22.28 11.75 -3.03
CA VAL A 210 -23.11 10.83 -3.82
C VAL A 210 -24.35 11.55 -4.36
N ASP A 211 -25.00 12.38 -3.53
CA ASP A 211 -26.17 13.16 -3.94
C ASP A 211 -25.79 14.20 -5.02
N VAL A 212 -24.62 14.84 -4.86
CA VAL A 212 -24.06 15.74 -5.87
C VAL A 212 -23.81 15.01 -7.18
N TYR A 213 -23.19 13.84 -7.14
CA TYR A 213 -22.92 13.05 -8.34
C TYR A 213 -24.20 12.63 -9.06
N ASN A 214 -25.19 12.11 -8.32
CA ASN A 214 -26.50 11.74 -8.85
C ASN A 214 -27.20 12.94 -9.49
N THR A 215 -27.11 14.11 -8.85
CA THR A 215 -27.66 15.36 -9.41
C THR A 215 -26.97 15.71 -10.73
N ILE A 216 -25.63 15.64 -10.82
CA ILE A 216 -24.87 16.01 -12.03
C ILE A 216 -25.11 15.03 -13.19
N THR A 217 -25.22 13.74 -12.88
CA THR A 217 -25.20 12.65 -13.87
C THR A 217 -26.55 12.00 -14.13
N GLU A 218 -27.60 12.43 -13.43
CA GLU A 218 -28.92 11.77 -13.40
C GLU A 218 -28.85 10.28 -12.97
N SER A 219 -27.80 9.91 -12.24
CA SER A 219 -27.63 8.58 -11.68
C SER A 219 -28.47 8.37 -10.42
N SER A 220 -28.61 7.10 -10.00
CA SER A 220 -29.34 6.71 -8.79
C SER A 220 -28.48 5.87 -7.85
N LEU A 221 -27.26 6.33 -7.56
CA LEU A 221 -26.36 5.66 -6.62
C LEU A 221 -26.86 5.81 -5.18
N ASP A 222 -26.74 4.75 -4.38
CA ASP A 222 -27.19 4.75 -3.00
C ASP A 222 -26.02 5.03 -2.03
N LYS A 223 -26.06 6.18 -1.35
CA LYS A 223 -25.06 6.51 -0.33
C LYS A 223 -25.05 5.56 0.86
N ASN A 224 -26.13 4.81 1.10
CA ASN A 224 -26.16 3.78 2.15
C ASN A 224 -25.33 2.53 1.81
N SER A 225 -24.90 2.38 0.55
CA SER A 225 -23.98 1.28 0.18
C SER A 225 -22.52 1.55 0.55
N VAL A 226 -22.22 2.78 1.01
CA VAL A 226 -20.89 3.20 1.45
C VAL A 226 -20.66 2.78 2.90
N ASN A 227 -19.70 1.90 3.09
CA ASN A 227 -19.18 1.56 4.42
C ASN A 227 -17.99 2.45 4.76
N MET A 228 -17.72 2.61 6.06
CA MET A 228 -16.65 3.48 6.55
C MET A 228 -15.87 2.85 7.71
N LYS A 229 -14.55 3.04 7.72
CA LYS A 229 -13.68 2.88 8.89
C LYS A 229 -12.99 4.21 9.18
N VAL A 230 -12.90 4.58 10.45
CA VAL A 230 -12.31 5.86 10.89
C VAL A 230 -11.23 5.57 11.93
N ASN A 231 -10.04 6.14 11.73
CA ASN A 231 -9.06 6.30 12.79
C ASN A 231 -9.16 7.73 13.34
N LEU A 232 -9.60 7.84 14.60
CA LEU A 232 -9.87 9.11 15.29
C LEU A 232 -8.60 9.79 15.85
N GLN A 233 -7.42 9.21 15.62
CA GLN A 233 -6.16 9.87 15.97
C GLN A 233 -5.97 11.12 15.10
N SER A 234 -5.27 12.12 15.64
CA SER A 234 -4.92 13.36 14.95
C SER A 234 -3.38 13.40 14.85
N PRO A 235 -2.78 13.22 13.66
CA PRO A 235 -3.41 12.95 12.37
C PRO A 235 -3.98 11.52 12.25
N GLY A 236 -4.93 11.32 11.32
CA GLY A 236 -5.66 10.07 11.14
C GLY A 236 -6.16 9.87 9.72
N PHE A 237 -7.05 8.89 9.52
CA PHE A 237 -7.63 8.62 8.21
C PHE A 237 -9.10 8.20 8.29
N ILE A 238 -9.82 8.43 7.19
CA ILE A 238 -11.13 7.87 6.90
C ILE A 238 -11.00 6.96 5.68
N GLN A 239 -11.47 5.73 5.80
CA GLN A 239 -11.52 4.75 4.72
C GLN A 239 -12.99 4.53 4.34
N LEU A 240 -13.36 4.93 3.12
CA LEU A 240 -14.64 4.61 2.50
C LEU A 240 -14.49 3.36 1.65
N PHE A 241 -15.46 2.44 1.70
CA PHE A 241 -15.44 1.25 0.87
C PHE A 241 -16.83 0.71 0.56
N GLY A 242 -17.00 0.13 -0.63
CA GLY A 242 -18.30 -0.33 -1.12
C GLY A 242 -18.28 -0.57 -2.61
N ASP A 243 -19.45 -0.37 -3.25
CA ASP A 243 -19.60 -0.54 -4.70
C ASP A 243 -18.64 0.38 -5.46
N ILE A 244 -18.06 -0.16 -6.53
CA ILE A 244 -17.04 0.53 -7.32
C ILE A 244 -17.57 1.86 -7.85
N ASP A 245 -18.79 1.88 -8.38
CA ASP A 245 -19.41 3.08 -8.95
C ASP A 245 -19.62 4.16 -7.90
N THR A 246 -20.17 3.81 -6.72
CA THR A 246 -20.43 4.75 -5.63
C THR A 246 -19.15 5.36 -5.07
N ILE A 247 -18.11 4.56 -4.84
CA ILE A 247 -16.82 5.07 -4.34
C ILE A 247 -16.11 5.92 -5.41
N THR A 248 -16.20 5.53 -6.68
CA THR A 248 -15.64 6.30 -7.79
C THR A 248 -16.37 7.63 -7.97
N ALA A 249 -17.69 7.66 -7.76
CA ALA A 249 -18.50 8.88 -7.78
C ALA A 249 -18.06 9.87 -6.68
N ILE A 250 -17.85 9.39 -5.45
CA ILE A 250 -17.32 10.21 -4.35
C ILE A 250 -15.96 10.82 -4.74
N TYR A 251 -15.05 10.01 -5.28
CA TYR A 251 -13.73 10.49 -5.71
C TYR A 251 -13.82 11.49 -6.88
N ALA A 252 -14.74 11.28 -7.83
CA ALA A 252 -14.95 12.17 -8.96
C ALA A 252 -15.46 13.55 -8.50
N VAL A 253 -16.43 13.59 -7.58
CA VAL A 253 -16.93 14.85 -6.99
C VAL A 253 -15.84 15.54 -6.18
N TYR A 254 -15.02 14.80 -5.44
CA TYR A 254 -13.86 15.39 -4.77
C TYR A 254 -12.94 16.12 -5.77
N ILE A 255 -12.56 15.47 -6.88
CA ILE A 255 -11.66 16.08 -7.87
C ILE A 255 -12.33 17.26 -8.56
N LEU A 256 -13.62 17.15 -8.82
CA LEU A 256 -14.41 18.24 -9.35
C LEU A 256 -14.35 19.44 -8.39
N PHE A 257 -14.63 19.24 -7.10
CA PHE A 257 -14.72 20.30 -6.11
C PHE A 257 -13.38 20.84 -5.66
N ILE A 258 -12.35 20.03 -5.43
CA ILE A 258 -11.08 20.50 -4.86
C ILE A 258 -10.01 20.68 -5.94
N GLY A 259 -10.14 19.95 -7.05
CA GLY A 259 -9.09 19.79 -8.03
C GLY A 259 -8.23 18.55 -7.74
N GLY A 260 -7.45 18.15 -8.73
CA GLY A 260 -6.67 16.92 -8.68
C GLY A 260 -6.11 16.52 -10.03
N LYS A 261 -5.27 15.49 -10.04
CA LYS A 261 -4.76 14.89 -11.26
C LYS A 261 -5.45 13.55 -11.48
N ILE A 262 -6.15 13.38 -12.60
CA ILE A 262 -6.69 12.07 -13.03
C ILE A 262 -5.84 11.56 -14.18
N THR A 263 -5.46 10.29 -14.12
CA THR A 263 -4.85 9.60 -15.27
C THR A 263 -5.87 8.68 -15.91
N ILE A 264 -6.28 8.99 -17.14
CA ILE A 264 -7.20 8.20 -17.97
C ILE A 264 -6.45 7.75 -19.23
N LYS A 265 -6.31 6.44 -19.45
CA LYS A 265 -5.61 5.86 -20.63
C LYS A 265 -4.25 6.54 -20.89
N ASP A 266 -3.41 6.62 -19.86
CA ASP A 266 -2.07 7.23 -19.87
C ASP A 266 -2.01 8.74 -20.10
N ILE A 267 -3.15 9.43 -20.23
CA ILE A 267 -3.23 10.89 -20.30
C ILE A 267 -3.53 11.44 -18.91
N GLN A 268 -2.67 12.33 -18.42
CA GLN A 268 -2.87 13.05 -17.16
C GLN A 268 -3.67 14.34 -17.39
N TYR A 269 -4.84 14.41 -16.77
CA TYR A 269 -5.66 15.61 -16.71
C TYR A 269 -5.48 16.26 -15.34
N GLN A 270 -5.13 17.54 -15.33
CA GLN A 270 -5.06 18.33 -14.11
C GLN A 270 -6.29 19.24 -14.03
N PHE A 271 -7.10 19.01 -13.01
CA PHE A 271 -8.23 19.84 -12.64
C PHE A 271 -7.80 20.80 -11.52
N ARG A 272 -8.12 22.09 -11.67
CA ARG A 272 -7.89 23.11 -10.63
C ARG A 272 -9.15 23.36 -9.79
N GLY A 273 -10.02 22.35 -9.68
CA GLY A 273 -11.36 22.46 -9.13
C GLY A 273 -12.35 22.92 -10.18
N ILE A 274 -13.55 23.32 -9.75
CA ILE A 274 -14.57 23.86 -10.66
C ILE A 274 -14.19 25.28 -11.07
N ASN A 275 -14.24 25.55 -12.37
CA ASN A 275 -14.15 26.89 -12.95
C ASN A 275 -15.38 27.20 -13.80
N ASP A 276 -15.51 28.44 -14.26
CA ASP A 276 -16.66 28.90 -15.04
C ASP A 276 -16.94 28.03 -16.27
N TYR A 277 -15.89 27.55 -16.95
CA TYR A 277 -16.02 26.66 -18.10
C TYR A 277 -16.63 25.29 -17.75
N VAL A 278 -16.20 24.70 -16.63
CA VAL A 278 -16.77 23.44 -16.13
C VAL A 278 -18.21 23.65 -15.69
N TRP A 279 -18.51 24.77 -15.02
CA TRP A 279 -19.89 25.14 -14.70
C TRP A 279 -20.74 25.29 -15.95
N GLU A 280 -20.30 26.03 -16.96
CA GLU A 280 -21.02 26.19 -18.22
C GLU A 280 -21.35 24.83 -18.86
N LYS A 281 -20.41 23.89 -18.85
CA LYS A 281 -20.67 22.54 -19.36
C LYS A 281 -21.66 21.74 -18.53
N ILE A 282 -21.59 21.80 -17.20
CA ILE A 282 -22.57 21.12 -16.33
C ILE A 282 -23.96 21.74 -16.54
N LEU A 283 -24.04 23.06 -16.69
CA LEU A 283 -25.27 23.81 -16.88
C LEU A 283 -25.87 23.69 -18.28
N GLN A 284 -25.10 23.34 -19.29
CA GLN A 284 -25.66 22.98 -20.60
C GLN A 284 -26.67 21.82 -20.49
N TYR A 285 -26.57 21.01 -19.44
CA TYR A 285 -27.46 19.89 -19.16
C TYR A 285 -28.40 20.16 -17.97
N GLN A 286 -28.31 21.31 -17.28
CA GLN A 286 -29.03 21.57 -16.03
C GLN A 286 -29.50 23.03 -15.88
N ASP A 287 -30.67 23.24 -15.27
CA ASP A 287 -31.25 24.58 -15.06
C ASP A 287 -30.50 25.40 -13.98
N GLN A 288 -30.66 26.73 -13.96
CA GLN A 288 -29.96 27.67 -13.07
C GLN A 288 -30.08 27.33 -11.58
N LYS A 289 -31.19 26.71 -11.16
CA LYS A 289 -31.38 26.25 -9.77
C LYS A 289 -30.33 25.22 -9.35
N HIS A 290 -29.89 24.36 -10.28
CA HIS A 290 -28.83 23.39 -10.01
C HIS A 290 -27.46 24.04 -9.92
N LYS A 291 -27.19 25.13 -10.67
CA LYS A 291 -25.96 25.91 -10.52
C LYS A 291 -25.74 26.33 -9.07
N HIS A 292 -26.74 27.02 -8.53
CA HIS A 292 -26.65 27.58 -7.19
C HIS A 292 -26.52 26.49 -6.13
N TYR A 293 -27.26 25.38 -6.29
CA TYR A 293 -27.13 24.21 -5.42
C TYR A 293 -25.69 23.65 -5.42
N LEU A 294 -25.10 23.46 -6.60
CA LEU A 294 -23.77 22.88 -6.73
C LEU A 294 -22.67 23.84 -6.24
N GLU A 295 -22.81 25.16 -6.45
CA GLU A 295 -21.92 26.18 -5.88
C GLU A 295 -21.93 26.16 -4.35
N ILE A 296 -23.11 26.06 -3.72
CA ILE A 296 -23.23 25.93 -2.26
C ILE A 296 -22.52 24.66 -1.79
N LYS A 297 -22.77 23.52 -2.44
CA LYS A 297 -22.15 22.25 -2.06
C LYS A 297 -20.64 22.24 -2.23
N GLU A 298 -20.13 22.87 -3.28
CA GLU A 298 -18.68 23.06 -3.46
C GLU A 298 -18.09 23.88 -2.30
N GLN A 299 -18.70 25.01 -1.95
CA GLN A 299 -18.21 25.87 -0.86
C GLN A 299 -18.25 25.18 0.51
N GLU A 300 -19.36 24.52 0.84
CA GLU A 300 -19.49 23.73 2.07
C GLU A 300 -18.42 22.64 2.15
N PHE A 301 -18.20 21.91 1.05
CA PHE A 301 -17.23 20.84 0.99
C PHE A 301 -15.80 21.38 1.13
N ARG A 302 -15.43 22.41 0.35
CA ARG A 302 -14.11 23.07 0.43
C ARG A 302 -13.80 23.56 1.84
N HIS A 303 -14.74 24.25 2.46
CA HIS A 303 -14.57 24.78 3.82
C HIS A 303 -14.21 23.67 4.81
N VAL A 304 -14.91 22.53 4.76
CA VAL A 304 -14.64 21.39 5.65
C VAL A 304 -13.31 20.73 5.34
N MET A 305 -12.95 20.56 4.06
CA MET A 305 -11.66 19.97 3.66
C MET A 305 -10.48 20.84 4.12
N GLU A 306 -10.60 22.16 4.02
CA GLU A 306 -9.58 23.11 4.47
C GLU A 306 -9.46 23.14 6.00
N LEU A 307 -10.59 23.22 6.71
CA LEU A 307 -10.63 23.24 8.17
C LEU A 307 -9.95 22.02 8.79
N LEU A 308 -10.19 20.84 8.20
CA LEU A 308 -9.71 19.56 8.73
C LEU A 308 -8.42 19.08 8.05
N LYS A 309 -7.80 19.93 7.22
CA LYS A 309 -6.58 19.63 6.45
C LYS A 309 -6.66 18.27 5.73
N VAL A 310 -7.82 18.02 5.12
CA VAL A 310 -8.14 16.74 4.50
C VAL A 310 -7.43 16.63 3.16
N THR A 311 -6.66 15.56 2.99
CA THR A 311 -6.04 15.25 1.70
C THR A 311 -6.56 13.93 1.18
N PHE A 312 -7.16 13.99 -0.01
CA PHE A 312 -7.52 12.81 -0.78
C PHE A 312 -6.35 12.37 -1.66
N PRO A 313 -6.44 11.17 -2.27
CA PRO A 313 -5.47 10.69 -3.23
C PRO A 313 -5.16 11.73 -4.31
N LYS A 314 -3.99 12.36 -4.24
CA LYS A 314 -3.28 12.81 -5.44
C LYS A 314 -2.57 11.58 -5.98
N ASN A 315 -2.64 11.30 -7.29
CA ASN A 315 -1.95 10.15 -7.89
C ASN A 315 -0.56 9.99 -7.26
N GLN A 316 -0.28 8.79 -6.78
CA GLN A 316 0.95 8.43 -6.06
C GLN A 316 2.15 9.06 -6.76
N GLU A 317 2.74 10.08 -6.15
CA GLU A 317 4.11 10.42 -6.47
C GLU A 317 4.92 9.25 -5.92
N VAL A 318 5.37 8.38 -6.83
CA VAL A 318 6.44 7.44 -6.56
C VAL A 318 7.66 8.32 -6.29
N ASN A 319 7.85 8.71 -5.02
CA ASN A 319 9.07 9.35 -4.56
C ASN A 319 10.16 8.28 -4.51
N SER A 320 10.60 7.84 -5.69
CA SER A 320 11.96 7.38 -5.89
C SER A 320 12.82 8.63 -5.92
N ASN A 321 13.26 9.12 -4.76
CA ASN A 321 14.60 9.70 -4.55
C ASN A 321 14.70 10.36 -3.17
N GLN A 322 15.92 10.23 -2.62
CA GLN A 322 16.44 10.80 -1.36
C GLN A 322 16.07 10.06 -0.07
N ILE A 323 16.71 8.91 0.11
CA ILE A 323 17.26 8.56 1.42
C ILE A 323 18.68 9.15 1.39
N GLU A 324 18.86 10.35 1.93
CA GLU A 324 20.19 10.83 2.30
C GLU A 324 20.66 10.07 3.55
N ASP A 325 21.97 9.84 3.59
CA ASP A 325 22.73 8.89 4.43
C ASP A 325 22.42 8.86 5.93
#